data_AF-A0A352UGK8-F1
#
_entry.id   AF-A0A352UGK8-F1
#
_cell.length_a   1.000
_cell.length_b   1.000
_cell.length_c   1.000
_cell.angle_alpha   90.00
_cell.angle_beta   90.00
_cell.angle_gamma   90.00
#
_symmetry.space_group_name_H-M   'P 1'
#
loop_
_entity.id
_entity.type
_entity.pdbx_description
1 polymer ?
#
loop_
_entity_poly.entity_id
_entity_poly.type
_entity_poly.pdbx_seq_one_letter_code
_entity_poly.pdbx_strand_id
1 'polypeptide(L)' 'MKTVESTIPMKKEQTPEDVGKAVAFLASDDAHNITGQANNVDGGRRMN' A
#
# COMPACT_ATOMS: atom_id res chain seq x y z
N MET A 1 11.13 -6.24 15.23
CA MET A 1 11.02 -4.84 15.68
C MET A 1 9.67 -4.66 16.34
N LYS A 2 9.59 -4.34 17.64
CA LYS A 2 8.31 -4.34 18.38
C LYS A 2 7.22 -3.48 17.73
N THR A 3 7.60 -2.37 17.09
CA THR A 3 6.65 -1.44 16.45
C THR A 3 5.89 -2.07 15.29
N VAL A 4 6.53 -2.88 14.45
CA VAL A 4 5.87 -3.48 13.27
C VAL A 4 4.85 -4.53 13.70
N GLU A 5 5.24 -5.40 14.62
CA GLU A 5 4.36 -6.43 15.16
C GLU A 5 3.14 -5.86 15.90
N SER A 6 3.27 -4.69 16.51
CA SER A 6 2.20 -4.08 17.32
C SER A 6 1.34 -3.04 16.59
N THR A 7 1.85 -2.42 15.53
CA THR A 7 1.15 -1.30 14.87
C THR A 7 0.77 -1.57 13.42
N ILE A 8 1.30 -2.62 12.79
CA ILE A 8 0.99 -2.99 11.41
C ILE A 8 0.19 -4.29 11.41
N PRO A 9 -1.07 -4.30 10.95
CA PRO A 9 -1.91 -5.51 10.90
C PRO A 9 -1.26 -6.69 10.17
N MET A 10 -0.56 -6.43 9.06
CA MET A 10 0.14 -7.48 8.31
C MET A 10 1.42 -7.99 8.97
N LYS A 11 1.88 -7.38 10.08
CA LYS A 11 3.05 -7.77 10.87
C LYS A 11 4.33 -7.95 10.04
N LYS A 12 4.45 -7.20 8.95
CA LYS A 12 5.61 -7.21 8.05
C LYS A 12 6.01 -5.78 7.72
N GLU A 13 7.31 -5.60 7.46
CA GLU A 13 7.81 -4.37 6.88
C GLU A 13 7.31 -4.21 5.45
N GLN A 14 7.15 -2.96 5.04
CA GLN A 14 6.92 -2.64 3.64
C GLN A 14 8.24 -2.73 2.87
N THR A 15 8.14 -3.22 1.64
CA THR A 15 9.23 -3.21 0.66
C THR A 15 8.98 -2.16 -0.43
N PRO A 16 10.04 -1.66 -1.10
CA PRO A 16 9.88 -0.83 -2.29
C PRO A 16 9.00 -1.48 -3.37
N GLU A 17 9.06 -2.80 -3.50
CA GLU A 17 8.27 -3.58 -4.46
C GLU A 17 6.77 -3.54 -4.15
N ASP A 18 6.36 -3.46 -2.88
CA ASP A 18 4.94 -3.32 -2.53
C ASP A 18 4.36 -2.01 -3.10
N VAL A 19 5.10 -0.90 -2.99
CA VAL A 19 4.72 0.40 -3.58
C VAL A 19 4.81 0.34 -5.11
N GLY A 20 5.91 -0.21 -5.64
CA GLY A 20 6.13 -0.29 -7.08
C GLY A 20 5.04 -1.06 -7.81
N LYS A 21 4.55 -2.17 -7.24
CA LYS A 21 3.43 -2.94 -7.81
C LYS A 21 2.11 -2.18 -7.77
N ALA A 22 1.82 -1.45 -6.68
CA ALA A 22 0.62 -0.62 -6.61
C ALA A 22 0.66 0.51 -7.65
N VAL A 23 1.81 1.16 -7.82
CA VAL A 23 2.01 2.19 -8.85
C VAL A 23 1.89 1.60 -10.25
N ALA A 24 2.48 0.42 -10.51
CA ALA A 24 2.38 -0.25 -11.80
C ALA A 24 0.92 -0.56 -12.16
N PHE A 25 0.10 -1.01 -11.21
CA PHE A 25 -1.34 -1.18 -11.40
C PHE A 25 -2.03 0.16 -11.71
N LEU A 26 -1.78 1.21 -10.91
CA LEU A 26 -2.40 2.52 -11.12
C LEU A 26 -1.99 3.19 -12.44
N ALA A 27 -0.82 2.83 -12.99
CA ALA A 27 -0.34 3.31 -14.29
C ALA A 27 -0.84 2.46 -15.48
N SER A 28 -1.51 1.34 -15.21
CA SER A 28 -2.03 0.43 -16.24
C SER A 28 -3.44 0.81 -16.71
N ASP A 29 -3.85 0.27 -17.85
CA ASP A 29 -5.21 0.43 -18.40
C ASP A 29 -6.30 -0.14 -17.48
N ASP A 30 -5.95 -1.08 -16.61
CA ASP A 30 -6.89 -1.66 -15.63
C ASP A 30 -7.38 -0.62 -14.62
N ALA A 31 -6.62 0.46 -14.41
CA ALA A 31 -6.96 1.55 -13.50
C ALA A 31 -7.60 2.77 -14.19
N HIS A 32 -8.03 2.66 -15.45
CA HIS A 32 -8.47 3.80 -16.28
C HIS A 32 -9.59 4.69 -15.67
N ASN A 33 -10.40 4.16 -14.76
CA ASN A 33 -11.47 4.90 -14.09
C ASN A 33 -11.17 5.20 -12.60
N ILE A 34 -9.91 5.06 -12.17
CA ILE A 34 -9.48 5.38 -10.80
C ILE A 34 -8.74 6.72 -10.83
N THR A 35 -9.36 7.74 -10.23
CA THR A 35 -8.77 9.08 -10.15
C THR A 35 -9.17 9.80 -8.85
N GLY A 36 -8.34 10.76 -8.43
CA GLY A 36 -8.57 11.56 -7.21
C GLY A 36 -8.51 10.77 -5.90
N GLN A 37 -7.98 9.54 -5.91
CA GLN A 37 -7.90 8.68 -4.73
C GLN A 37 -6.50 8.70 -4.10
N ALA A 38 -6.45 8.59 -2.78
CA ALA A 38 -5.22 8.34 -2.02
C ALA A 38 -5.23 6.90 -1.52
N ASN A 39 -4.40 6.06 -2.11
CA ASN A 39 -4.33 4.63 -1.78
C ASN A 39 -3.18 4.38 -0.80
N ASN A 40 -3.52 3.93 0.41
CA ASN A 40 -2.52 3.53 1.39
C ASN A 40 -1.91 2.19 0.98
N VAL A 41 -0.58 2.17 0.86
CA VAL A 41 0.21 0.94 0.77
C VAL A 41 1.07 0.94 2.02
N ASP A 42 0.59 0.35 3.11
CA ASP A 42 1.29 0.44 4.41
C ASP A 42 1.07 -0.75 5.34
N GLY A 43 0.54 -1.85 4.79
CA GLY A 43 0.21 -3.05 5.56
C GLY A 43 -0.94 -2.87 6.57
N GLY A 44 -1.74 -1.81 6.43
CA GLY A 44 -2.89 -1.49 7.29
C GLY A 44 -2.54 -0.56 8.46
N ARG A 45 -1.42 0.16 8.38
CA ARG A 45 -0.98 1.07 9.45
C ARG A 45 -1.89 2.29 9.59
N ARG A 46 -2.48 2.75 8.49
CA ARG A 46 -3.47 3.82 8.43
C ARG A 46 -4.75 3.27 7.81
N MET A 47 -5.88 3.61 8.42
CA MET A 47 -7.21 3.37 7.86
C MET A 47 -7.78 4.71 7.40
N ASN A 48 -8.34 4.75 6.18
CA ASN A 48 -9.09 5.90 5.66
C ASN A 48 -10.56 5.81 6.06
#